data_AF-A0A2C4PXX3-F1
#
_entry.id   AF-A0A2C4PXX3-F1
#
_cell.length_a   1.000
_cell.length_b   1.000
_cell.length_c   1.000
_cell.angle_alpha   90.00
_cell.angle_beta   90.00
_cell.angle_gamma   90.00
#
_symmetry.space_group_name_H-M   'P 1'
#
loop_
_entity.id
_entity.type
_entity.pdbx_description
1 polymer ?
#
loop_
_entity_poly.entity_id
_entity_poly.type
_entity_poly.pdbx_seq_one_letter_code
_entity_poly.pdbx_strand_id
1 'polypeptide(L)'
;MSLCQLVRKNIRTFAAKRMKQFMWVAMSTMILFFMISLQFNEGAIGKLETTLLFQMSFYMLFIVFIFICIFTTYKITFSLLQVRKEEIKSYVAENRKRNDVLCLLCQEQLFIYGAAFVFGLVNGMLFLKLFTIIFMKIAGIQGINSAPITIYAIVVVSIIMIVIVLLSMMQCFRFVQSLQDENSF
;
A
#
# COMPACT_ATOMS: atom_id res chain seq x y z
N MET A 1 18.41 -26.18 16.71
CA MET A 1 18.27 -25.42 15.44
C MET A 1 18.72 -23.99 15.72
N SER A 2 19.62 -23.39 14.94
CA SER A 2 20.11 -22.03 15.28
C SER A 2 19.07 -20.96 14.93
N LEU A 3 19.04 -19.87 15.69
CA LEU A 3 18.19 -18.70 15.44
C LEU A 3 18.27 -18.22 13.98
N CYS A 4 19.46 -18.26 13.39
CA CYS A 4 19.69 -17.87 12.01
C CYS A 4 19.02 -18.82 10.99
N GLN A 5 18.96 -20.12 11.27
CA GLN A 5 18.27 -21.09 10.41
C GLN A 5 16.76 -20.91 10.47
N LEU A 6 16.22 -20.57 11.65
CA LEU A 6 14.80 -20.30 11.84
C LEU A 6 14.37 -19.02 11.10
N VAL A 7 15.16 -17.94 11.24
CA VAL A 7 14.95 -16.67 10.52
C VAL A 7 15.03 -16.88 9.00
N ARG A 8 16.03 -17.61 8.50
CA ARG A 8 16.17 -17.90 7.07
C ARG A 8 15.00 -18.74 6.54
N LYS A 9 14.54 -19.74 7.30
CA LYS A 9 13.38 -20.56 6.93
C LYS A 9 12.10 -19.73 6.93
N ASN A 10 11.88 -18.89 7.93
CA ASN A 10 10.73 -17.99 8.03
C ASN A 10 10.68 -17.00 6.85
N ILE A 11 11.81 -16.34 6.56
CA ILE A 11 11.92 -15.43 5.41
C ILE A 11 11.59 -16.16 4.11
N ARG A 12 12.15 -17.35 3.87
CA ARG A 12 11.92 -18.10 2.63
C ARG A 12 10.49 -18.62 2.51
N THR A 13 9.90 -19.08 3.61
CA THR A 13 8.53 -19.62 3.65
C THR A 13 7.48 -18.56 3.36
N PHE A 14 7.67 -17.31 3.82
CA PHE A 14 6.71 -16.23 3.60
C PHE A 14 7.16 -15.16 2.60
N ALA A 15 8.34 -15.31 1.98
CA ALA A 15 8.91 -14.37 1.01
C ALA A 15 7.92 -14.06 -0.12
N ALA A 16 7.28 -15.06 -0.70
CA ALA A 16 6.34 -14.85 -1.81
C ALA A 16 5.14 -13.99 -1.41
N LYS A 17 4.57 -14.20 -0.21
CA LYS A 17 3.45 -13.39 0.29
C LYS A 17 3.88 -11.97 0.64
N ARG A 18 5.05 -11.80 1.25
CA ARG A 18 5.65 -10.50 1.55
C ARG A 18 5.99 -9.73 0.28
N MET A 19 6.51 -10.42 -0.74
CA MET A 19 6.78 -9.83 -2.06
C MET A 19 5.48 -9.41 -2.74
N LYS A 20 4.42 -10.23 -2.68
CA LYS A 20 3.10 -9.84 -3.19
C LYS A 20 2.58 -8.57 -2.50
N GLN A 21 2.73 -8.48 -1.18
CA GLN A 21 2.34 -7.30 -0.41
C GLN A 21 3.18 -6.07 -0.80
N PHE A 22 4.49 -6.21 -0.88
CA PHE A 22 5.41 -5.17 -1.33
C PHE A 22 5.05 -4.66 -2.73
N MET A 23 4.89 -5.57 -3.70
CA MET A 23 4.55 -5.23 -5.08
C MET A 23 3.19 -4.52 -5.17
N TRP A 24 2.19 -5.01 -4.44
CA TRP A 24 0.88 -4.37 -4.37
C TRP A 24 0.99 -2.93 -3.88
N VAL A 25 1.65 -2.72 -2.73
CA VAL A 25 1.80 -1.40 -2.10
C VAL A 25 2.59 -0.44 -3.00
N ALA A 26 3.66 -0.92 -3.63
CA ALA A 26 4.46 -0.14 -4.58
C ALA A 26 3.62 0.30 -5.78
N MET A 27 2.90 -0.64 -6.41
CA MET A 27 2.05 -0.35 -7.57
C MET A 27 0.91 0.60 -7.22
N SER A 28 0.24 0.40 -6.08
CA SER A 28 -0.78 1.31 -5.58
C SER A 28 -0.24 2.71 -5.35
N THR A 29 0.96 2.84 -4.75
CA THR A 29 1.63 4.13 -4.53
C THR A 29 1.93 4.83 -5.86
N MET A 30 2.44 4.10 -6.86
CA MET A 30 2.70 4.64 -8.20
C MET A 30 1.44 5.18 -8.86
N ILE A 31 0.35 4.41 -8.81
CA ILE A 31 -0.93 4.78 -9.45
C ILE A 31 -1.56 5.97 -8.73
N LEU A 32 -1.57 5.99 -7.38
CA LEU A 32 -2.06 7.12 -6.60
C LEU A 32 -1.27 8.40 -6.91
N PHE A 33 0.06 8.30 -6.97
CA PHE A 33 0.93 9.41 -7.32
C PHE A 33 0.64 9.93 -8.73
N PHE A 34 0.46 9.04 -9.70
CA PHE A 34 0.07 9.40 -11.06
C PHE A 34 -1.29 10.11 -11.09
N MET A 35 -2.31 9.55 -10.44
CA MET A 35 -3.66 10.13 -10.42
C MET A 35 -3.67 11.53 -9.82
N ILE A 36 -2.99 11.74 -8.69
CA ILE A 36 -2.91 13.07 -8.06
C ILE A 36 -2.12 14.03 -8.96
N SER A 37 -0.97 13.62 -9.49
CA SER A 37 -0.16 14.48 -10.37
C SER A 37 -0.93 14.93 -11.62
N LEU A 38 -1.84 14.08 -12.13
CA LEU A 38 -2.68 14.41 -13.28
C LEU A 38 -3.86 15.32 -12.90
N GLN A 39 -4.46 15.16 -11.72
CA GLN A 39 -5.54 16.01 -11.22
C GLN A 39 -5.12 17.49 -11.09
N PHE A 40 -3.86 17.75 -10.71
CA PHE A 40 -3.34 19.11 -10.48
C PHE A 40 -2.51 19.67 -11.65
N ASN A 41 -2.57 19.05 -12.82
CA ASN A 41 -1.87 19.56 -13.99
C ASN A 41 -2.63 20.74 -14.58
N GLU A 42 -2.16 21.97 -14.36
CA GLU A 42 -2.76 23.20 -14.91
C GLU A 42 -2.91 23.16 -16.45
N GLY A 43 -1.95 22.55 -17.16
CA GLY A 43 -2.03 22.36 -18.61
C GLY A 43 -3.10 21.34 -19.04
N ALA A 44 -3.52 20.46 -18.13
CA ALA A 44 -4.70 19.64 -18.29
C ALA A 44 -5.95 20.43 -17.97
N ILE A 45 -6.02 21.09 -16.81
CA ILE A 45 -7.18 21.85 -16.33
C ILE A 45 -7.61 22.94 -17.33
N GLY A 46 -6.67 23.71 -17.89
CA GLY A 46 -6.97 24.78 -18.85
C GLY A 46 -7.44 24.31 -20.24
N LYS A 47 -7.15 23.05 -20.62
CA LYS A 47 -7.72 22.41 -21.82
C LYS A 47 -8.98 21.58 -21.51
N LEU A 48 -9.22 21.29 -20.24
CA LEU A 48 -10.33 20.49 -19.70
C LEU A 48 -11.48 21.33 -19.15
N GLU A 49 -11.41 22.67 -19.20
CA GLU A 49 -12.52 23.57 -18.86
C GLU A 49 -13.80 23.24 -19.65
N THR A 50 -13.67 22.59 -20.82
CA THR A 50 -14.77 22.05 -21.63
C THR A 50 -15.24 20.64 -21.22
N THR A 51 -14.71 20.00 -20.18
CA THR A 51 -15.15 18.65 -19.76
C THR A 51 -15.16 18.48 -18.24
N LEU A 52 -15.98 19.27 -17.52
CA LEU A 52 -16.35 19.03 -16.11
C LEU A 52 -16.64 17.56 -15.79
N LEU A 53 -17.24 16.85 -16.77
CA LEU A 53 -17.57 15.43 -16.69
C LEU A 53 -16.32 14.53 -16.56
N PHE A 54 -15.22 14.87 -17.24
CA PHE A 54 -13.96 14.14 -17.14
C PHE A 54 -13.31 14.34 -15.77
N GLN A 55 -13.26 15.59 -15.28
CA GLN A 55 -12.68 15.89 -13.96
C GLN A 55 -13.47 15.21 -12.84
N MET A 56 -14.80 15.27 -12.88
CA MET A 56 -15.69 14.56 -11.95
C MET A 56 -15.46 13.04 -12.00
N SER A 57 -15.42 12.47 -13.21
CA SER A 57 -15.23 11.03 -13.41
C SER A 57 -13.85 10.57 -12.93
N PHE A 58 -12.80 11.34 -13.19
CA PHE A 58 -11.45 11.03 -12.75
C PHE A 58 -11.30 11.12 -11.23
N TYR A 59 -11.94 12.09 -10.59
CA TYR A 59 -12.01 12.19 -9.14
C TYR A 59 -12.76 11.00 -8.50
N MET A 60 -13.88 10.59 -9.09
CA MET A 60 -14.62 9.41 -8.64
C MET A 60 -13.78 8.13 -8.78
N LEU A 61 -13.07 7.96 -9.90
CA LEU A 61 -12.14 6.84 -10.10
C LEU A 61 -11.02 6.83 -9.06
N PHE A 62 -10.48 8.00 -8.71
CA PHE A 62 -9.48 8.13 -7.66
C PHE A 62 -9.99 7.67 -6.30
N ILE A 63 -11.19 8.10 -5.90
CA ILE A 63 -11.83 7.66 -4.65
C ILE A 63 -12.05 6.14 -4.66
N VAL A 64 -12.62 5.60 -5.75
CA VAL A 64 -12.83 4.15 -5.90
C VAL A 64 -11.50 3.40 -5.78
N PHE A 65 -10.43 3.92 -6.36
CA PHE A 65 -9.12 3.30 -6.27
C PHE A 65 -8.55 3.29 -4.85
N ILE A 66 -8.80 4.33 -4.04
CA ILE A 66 -8.45 4.33 -2.61
C ILE A 66 -9.16 3.19 -1.88
N PHE A 67 -10.47 2.99 -2.12
CA PHE A 67 -11.21 1.88 -1.53
C PHE A 67 -10.64 0.51 -1.94
N ILE A 68 -10.27 0.34 -3.21
CA ILE A 68 -9.61 -0.87 -3.71
C ILE A 68 -8.28 -1.09 -3.00
N CYS A 69 -7.49 -0.02 -2.80
CA CYS A 69 -6.22 -0.08 -2.07
C CYS A 69 -6.40 -0.54 -0.63
N ILE A 70 -7.38 0.01 0.09
CA ILE A 70 -7.71 -0.37 1.46
C ILE A 70 -8.18 -1.82 1.53
N PHE A 71 -9.16 -2.20 0.70
CA PHE A 71 -9.75 -3.54 0.73
C PHE A 71 -8.75 -4.63 0.36
N THR A 72 -7.96 -4.41 -0.70
CA THR A 72 -6.95 -5.39 -1.14
C THR A 72 -5.82 -5.50 -0.11
N THR A 73 -5.40 -4.38 0.47
CA THR A 73 -4.42 -4.38 1.56
C THR A 73 -4.92 -5.17 2.76
N TYR A 74 -6.18 -4.98 3.15
CA TYR A 74 -6.83 -5.75 4.21
C TYR A 74 -6.79 -7.25 3.90
N LYS A 75 -7.22 -7.65 2.70
CA LYS A 75 -7.23 -9.06 2.27
C LYS A 75 -5.83 -9.69 2.28
N ILE A 76 -4.82 -8.98 1.78
CA ILE A 76 -3.44 -9.47 1.73
C ILE A 76 -2.88 -9.62 3.15
N THR A 77 -3.05 -8.61 4.00
CA THR A 77 -2.58 -8.62 5.39
C THR A 77 -3.24 -9.76 6.16
N PHE A 78 -4.56 -9.90 6.06
CA PHE A 78 -5.30 -10.99 6.69
C PHE A 78 -4.82 -12.37 6.21
N SER A 79 -4.61 -12.55 4.91
CA SER A 79 -4.08 -13.81 4.35
C SER A 79 -2.67 -14.14 4.84
N LEU A 80 -1.84 -13.13 5.10
CA LEU A 80 -0.51 -13.31 5.69
C LEU A 80 -0.64 -13.79 7.14
N LEU A 81 -1.46 -13.12 7.94
CA LEU A 81 -1.68 -13.44 9.35
C LEU A 81 -2.26 -14.85 9.55
N GLN A 82 -3.23 -15.24 8.71
CA GLN A 82 -3.85 -16.57 8.78
C GLN A 82 -2.85 -17.71 8.55
N VAL A 83 -1.93 -17.60 7.59
CA VAL A 83 -0.92 -18.66 7.36
C VAL A 83 0.12 -18.68 8.49
N ARG A 84 0.27 -17.58 9.22
CA ARG A 84 1.14 -17.49 10.40
C ARG A 84 0.40 -17.75 11.71
N LYS A 85 -0.87 -18.18 11.68
CA LYS A 85 -1.69 -18.39 12.90
C LYS A 85 -0.98 -19.29 13.90
N GLU A 86 -0.49 -20.46 13.46
CA GLU A 86 0.18 -21.42 14.34
C GLU A 86 1.52 -20.91 14.89
N GLU A 87 2.32 -20.21 14.06
CA GLU A 87 3.57 -19.56 14.49
C GLU A 87 3.31 -18.50 15.56
N ILE A 88 2.28 -17.68 15.36
CA ILE A 88 1.91 -16.63 16.30
C ILE A 88 1.31 -17.24 17.58
N LYS A 89 0.52 -18.31 17.46
CA LYS A 89 -0.06 -19.02 18.60
C LYS A 89 1.02 -19.63 19.49
N SER A 90 2.08 -20.22 18.92
CA SER A 90 3.19 -20.74 19.72
C SER A 90 3.95 -19.62 20.46
N TYR A 91 4.16 -18.46 19.82
CA TYR A 91 4.79 -17.31 20.49
C TYR A 91 3.97 -16.77 21.66
N VAL A 92 2.65 -16.77 21.55
CA VAL A 92 1.75 -16.36 22.64
C VAL A 92 1.74 -17.42 23.75
N ALA A 93 1.74 -18.71 23.41
CA ALA A 93 1.73 -19.82 24.37
C ALA A 93 3.05 -19.94 25.16
N GLU A 94 4.19 -19.59 24.55
CA GLU A 94 5.51 -19.55 25.21
C GLU A 94 5.68 -18.34 26.17
N ASN A 95 4.59 -17.68 26.56
CA ASN A 95 4.57 -16.57 27.51
C ASN A 95 5.43 -15.35 27.10
N ARG A 96 5.72 -15.17 25.79
CA ARG A 96 6.25 -13.88 25.34
C ARG A 96 5.21 -12.80 25.60
N LYS A 97 5.67 -11.62 26.04
CA LYS A 97 4.78 -10.49 26.27
C LYS A 97 4.05 -10.18 24.97
N ARG A 98 2.71 -10.09 25.02
CA ARG A 98 1.82 -9.71 23.89
C ARG A 98 2.39 -8.53 23.09
N ASN A 99 2.93 -7.55 23.80
CA ASN A 99 3.51 -6.35 23.23
C ASN A 99 4.71 -6.65 22.33
N ASP A 100 5.49 -7.70 22.60
CA ASP A 100 6.65 -8.09 21.82
C ASP A 100 6.24 -8.70 20.47
N VAL A 101 5.21 -9.57 20.47
CA VAL A 101 4.66 -10.16 19.24
C VAL A 101 3.99 -9.09 18.37
N LEU A 102 3.24 -8.17 18.99
CA LEU A 102 2.66 -7.03 18.30
C LEU A 102 3.71 -6.09 17.74
N CYS A 103 4.75 -5.75 18.53
CA CYS A 103 5.84 -4.89 18.09
C CYS A 103 6.56 -5.49 16.89
N LEU A 104 6.83 -6.80 16.92
CA LEU A 104 7.41 -7.53 15.79
C LEU A 104 6.56 -7.40 14.52
N LEU A 105 5.25 -7.69 14.61
CA LEU A 105 4.35 -7.60 13.46
C LEU A 105 4.24 -6.16 12.94
N CYS A 106 4.12 -5.17 13.82
CA CYS A 106 4.08 -3.77 13.42
C CYS A 106 5.39 -3.32 12.74
N GLN A 107 6.54 -3.75 13.25
CA GLN A 107 7.84 -3.46 12.65
C GLN A 107 7.97 -4.10 11.27
N GLU A 108 7.50 -5.34 11.09
CA GLU A 108 7.46 -5.99 9.78
C GLU A 108 6.59 -5.21 8.78
N GLN A 109 5.41 -4.74 9.19
CA GLN A 109 4.56 -3.92 8.33
C GLN A 109 5.23 -2.58 7.99
N LEU A 110 5.82 -1.88 8.97
CA LEU A 110 6.54 -0.62 8.71
C LEU A 110 7.65 -0.81 7.69
N PHE A 111 8.42 -1.89 7.80
CA PHE A 111 9.53 -2.13 6.90
C PHE A 111 9.05 -2.42 5.48
N ILE A 112 8.05 -3.30 5.32
CA ILE A 112 7.51 -3.68 4.00
C ILE A 112 6.83 -2.49 3.33
N TYR A 113 5.91 -1.81 4.04
CA TYR A 113 5.19 -0.68 3.47
C TYR A 113 6.08 0.53 3.26
N GLY A 114 7.00 0.81 4.19
CA GLY A 114 7.96 1.92 4.06
C GLY A 114 8.86 1.74 2.84
N ALA A 115 9.44 0.55 2.66
CA ALA A 115 10.25 0.25 1.49
C ALA A 115 9.43 0.29 0.19
N ALA A 116 8.21 -0.27 0.20
CA ALA A 116 7.32 -0.27 -0.96
C ALA A 116 6.85 1.15 -1.34
N PHE A 117 6.60 1.99 -0.35
CA PHE A 117 6.22 3.39 -0.54
C PHE A 117 7.35 4.18 -1.22
N VAL A 118 8.59 4.09 -0.70
CA VAL A 118 9.74 4.75 -1.31
C VAL A 118 9.96 4.25 -2.73
N PHE A 119 9.94 2.93 -2.92
CA PHE A 119 10.08 2.33 -4.25
C PHE A 119 8.96 2.78 -5.21
N GLY A 120 7.72 2.80 -4.74
CA GLY A 120 6.56 3.23 -5.52
C GLY A 120 6.62 4.72 -5.89
N LEU A 121 7.06 5.59 -4.99
CA LEU A 121 7.25 7.01 -5.30
C LEU A 121 8.36 7.22 -6.33
N VAL A 122 9.53 6.60 -6.15
CA VAL A 122 10.66 6.73 -7.08
C VAL A 122 10.26 6.27 -8.48
N ASN A 123 9.63 5.10 -8.59
CA ASN A 123 9.15 4.61 -9.89
C ASN A 123 7.99 5.45 -10.43
N GLY A 124 7.10 5.94 -9.57
CA GLY A 124 6.00 6.83 -9.95
C GLY A 124 6.51 8.13 -10.58
N MET A 125 7.54 8.74 -9.99
CA MET A 125 8.20 9.92 -10.54
C MET A 125 8.91 9.62 -11.87
N LEU A 126 9.61 8.49 -11.96
CA LEU A 126 10.33 8.06 -13.17
C LEU A 126 9.37 7.82 -14.35
N PHE A 127 8.27 7.11 -14.11
CA PHE A 127 7.30 6.74 -15.13
C PHE A 127 6.17 7.77 -15.35
N LEU A 128 6.14 8.87 -14.58
CA LEU A 128 5.06 9.86 -14.62
C LEU A 128 4.77 10.34 -16.04
N LYS A 129 5.81 10.76 -16.76
CA LYS A 129 5.69 11.24 -18.15
C LYS A 129 5.11 10.19 -19.09
N LEU A 130 5.57 8.95 -18.95
CA LEU A 130 5.13 7.83 -19.79
C LEU A 130 3.66 7.49 -19.53
N PHE A 131 3.25 7.46 -18.25
CA PHE A 131 1.85 7.27 -17.89
C PHE A 131 0.96 8.42 -18.35
N THR A 132 1.41 9.67 -18.27
CA THR A 132 0.65 10.82 -18.78
C THR A 132 0.41 10.68 -20.28
N ILE A 133 1.45 10.40 -21.08
CA ILE A 133 1.30 10.26 -22.53
C ILE A 133 0.31 9.14 -22.88
N ILE A 134 0.44 7.97 -22.25
CA ILE A 134 -0.45 6.83 -22.50
C ILE A 134 -1.89 7.19 -22.12
N PHE A 135 -2.09 7.75 -20.93
CA PHE A 135 -3.43 8.06 -20.42
C PHE A 135 -4.13 9.13 -21.26
N MET A 136 -3.42 10.21 -21.62
CA MET A 136 -4.00 11.28 -22.45
C MET A 136 -4.32 10.78 -23.86
N LYS A 137 -3.50 9.89 -24.42
CA LYS A 137 -3.79 9.22 -25.69
C LYS A 137 -5.05 8.35 -25.62
N ILE A 138 -5.23 7.60 -24.53
CA ILE A 138 -6.45 6.79 -24.30
C ILE A 138 -7.68 7.70 -24.12
N ALA A 139 -7.53 8.82 -23.41
CA ALA A 139 -8.60 9.81 -23.21
C ALA A 139 -8.93 10.63 -24.47
N GLY A 140 -8.16 10.50 -25.56
CA GLY A 140 -8.35 11.28 -26.78
C GLY A 140 -7.93 12.75 -26.68
N ILE A 141 -7.22 13.15 -25.61
CA ILE A 141 -6.83 14.54 -25.36
C ILE A 141 -5.42 14.78 -25.92
N GLN A 142 -5.30 15.75 -26.83
CA GLN A 142 -4.04 16.05 -27.53
C GLN A 142 -3.26 17.22 -26.89
N GLY A 143 -1.94 17.09 -26.91
CA GLY A 143 -1.00 18.16 -26.52
C GLY A 143 -0.77 18.29 -25.01
N ILE A 144 -0.93 17.22 -24.24
CA ILE A 144 -0.49 17.12 -22.84
C ILE A 144 0.52 15.98 -22.75
N ASN A 145 1.79 16.34 -22.65
CA ASN A 145 2.91 15.39 -22.77
C ASN A 145 3.62 15.12 -21.44
N SER A 146 3.22 15.80 -20.37
CA SER A 146 3.80 15.65 -19.03
C SER A 146 2.86 16.16 -17.96
N ALA A 147 2.88 15.50 -16.80
CA ALA A 147 2.35 16.02 -15.55
C ALA A 147 3.50 16.52 -14.67
N PRO A 148 3.30 17.62 -13.90
CA PRO A 148 4.32 18.11 -13.00
C PRO A 148 4.50 17.17 -11.80
N ILE A 149 5.75 16.98 -11.38
CA ILE A 149 6.06 16.36 -10.08
C ILE A 149 5.85 17.45 -9.03
N THR A 150 4.78 17.37 -8.25
CA THR A 150 4.47 18.37 -7.23
C THR A 150 4.70 17.84 -5.83
N ILE A 151 5.18 18.71 -4.93
CA ILE A 151 5.29 18.41 -3.49
C ILE A 151 3.91 18.04 -2.94
N TYR A 152 2.86 18.71 -3.43
CA TYR A 152 1.48 18.40 -3.08
C TYR A 152 1.12 16.94 -3.36
N ALA A 153 1.44 16.41 -4.55
CA ALA A 153 1.18 15.01 -4.88
C ALA A 153 1.91 14.05 -3.94
N ILE A 154 3.16 14.34 -3.61
CA ILE A 154 3.94 13.54 -2.66
C ILE A 154 3.26 13.54 -1.28
N VAL A 155 2.84 14.70 -0.78
CA VAL A 155 2.20 14.83 0.54
C VAL A 155 0.87 14.07 0.59
N VAL A 156 0.00 14.22 -0.40
CA VAL A 156 -1.32 13.56 -0.40
C VAL A 156 -1.15 12.04 -0.49
N VAL A 157 -0.27 11.53 -1.36
CA VAL A 157 0.02 10.09 -1.42
C VAL A 157 0.56 9.60 -0.08
N SER A 158 1.46 10.36 0.55
CA SER A 158 2.02 10.01 1.87
C SER A 158 0.93 9.85 2.91
N ILE A 159 -0.02 10.79 2.98
CA ILE A 159 -1.16 10.73 3.91
C ILE A 159 -2.00 9.47 3.68
N ILE A 160 -2.37 9.19 2.43
CA ILE A 160 -3.16 8.00 2.07
C ILE A 160 -2.42 6.72 2.48
N MET A 161 -1.12 6.66 2.20
CA MET A 161 -0.30 5.49 2.52
C MET A 161 -0.12 5.30 4.03
N ILE A 162 0.02 6.38 4.80
CA ILE A 162 0.03 6.34 6.27
C ILE A 162 -1.28 5.73 6.79
N VAL A 163 -2.43 6.17 6.27
CA VAL A 163 -3.74 5.60 6.66
C VAL A 163 -3.80 4.10 6.36
N ILE A 164 -3.35 3.67 5.17
CA ILE A 164 -3.32 2.25 4.79
C ILE A 164 -2.42 1.43 5.74
N VAL A 165 -1.25 1.97 6.11
CA VAL A 165 -0.32 1.32 7.06
C VAL A 165 -0.94 1.18 8.44
N LEU A 166 -1.54 2.26 8.96
CA LEU A 166 -2.21 2.25 10.26
C LEU A 166 -3.36 1.23 10.29
N LEU A 167 -4.14 1.13 9.22
CA LEU A 167 -5.20 0.11 9.10
C LEU A 167 -4.63 -1.32 9.09
N SER A 168 -3.49 -1.54 8.44
CA SER A 168 -2.80 -2.84 8.45
C SER A 168 -2.29 -3.20 9.86
N MET A 169 -1.69 -2.25 10.58
CA MET A 169 -1.26 -2.45 11.96
C MET A 169 -2.44 -2.73 12.90
N MET A 170 -3.55 -2.01 12.74
CA MET A 170 -4.76 -2.24 13.52
C MET A 170 -5.31 -3.66 13.30
N GLN A 171 -5.19 -4.20 12.08
CA GLN A 171 -5.54 -5.59 11.80
C GLN A 171 -4.62 -6.57 12.52
N CYS A 172 -3.30 -6.33 12.54
CA CYS A 172 -2.36 -7.14 13.32
C CYS A 172 -2.73 -7.15 14.81
N PHE A 173 -3.09 -5.98 15.36
CA PHE A 173 -3.54 -5.86 16.75
C PHE A 173 -4.78 -6.72 17.05
N ARG A 174 -5.83 -6.56 16.25
CA ARG A 174 -7.08 -7.33 16.40
C ARG A 174 -6.86 -8.82 16.24
N PHE A 175 -5.99 -9.23 15.32
CA PHE A 175 -5.68 -10.64 15.09
C PHE A 175 -5.00 -11.28 16.30
N VAL A 176 -3.94 -10.67 16.84
CA VAL A 176 -3.25 -11.20 18.03
C VAL A 176 -4.19 -11.24 19.24
N GLN A 177 -5.04 -10.23 19.41
CA GLN A 177 -6.05 -10.24 20.48
C GLN A 177 -7.02 -11.43 20.34
N SER A 178 -7.54 -11.68 19.13
CA SER A 178 -8.47 -12.79 18.90
C SER A 178 -7.89 -14.18 19.20
N LEU A 179 -6.58 -14.35 19.04
CA LEU A 179 -5.90 -15.62 19.34
C LEU A 179 -5.76 -15.87 20.85
N GLN A 180 -5.74 -14.82 21.65
CA GLN A 180 -5.58 -14.92 23.09
C GLN A 180 -6.91 -15.21 23.77
N ASP A 181 -8.00 -14.58 23.31
CA ASP A 181 -9.36 -14.88 23.78
C ASP A 181 -9.76 -16.34 23.49
N GLU A 182 -9.24 -16.92 22.39
CA GLU A 182 -9.42 -18.33 22.03
C GLU A 182 -8.59 -19.30 22.91
N ASN A 183 -7.53 -18.82 23.58
CA ASN A 183 -6.66 -19.62 24.46
C ASN A 183 -6.99 -19.50 25.96
N SER A 184 -7.94 -18.63 26.34
CA SER A 184 -8.35 -18.42 27.74
C SER A 184 -9.49 -19.35 28.21
N PHE A 185 -9.83 -20.38 27.43
CA PHE A 185 -10.75 -21.47 27.76
C PHE A 185 -10.00 -22.80 27.77
#